data_AF-A0A971FCC1-F1
#
_entry.id   AF-A0A971FCC1-F1
#
_cell.length_a   1.000
_cell.length_b   1.000
_cell.length_c   1.000
_cell.angle_alpha   90.00
_cell.angle_beta   90.00
_cell.angle_gamma   90.00
#
_symmetry.space_group_name_H-M   'P 1'
#
loop_
_entity.id
_entity.type
_entity.pdbx_description
1 polymer ?
#
loop_
_entity_poly.entity_id
_entity_poly.type
_entity_poly.pdbx_seq_one_letter_code
_entity_poly.pdbx_strand_id
1 'polypeptide(L)'
;MATPEQKEDRRPAGERGLAVACYLGGAPFLARTVRRRGGPYLRTHLAQALMLAAVLAGMVILFAAVVLGLSWMMAARPDLYNRHSWEGTTLSVFRKLLIVWGVLWAYGVLSALRGGALPIPWTERVSSLRAVSVVGLVGAWSLWALLLCMVVCAAAVEMLAPRSVQRAPATVLYENLEGRIPRALVAPGYLPTLAAARLKWGPGGVAFQPLTLDSLKQGAAESEFLFVGSHGTEDGLLLSTGPVTPEALRDTDRSGRLRFVYLAGCDSAALRDGWEKALAPARVVTQDHLASTLQHVWWLWREGPRVIRDLQFTEAKGKG
;
A
#
# COMPACT_ATOMS: atom_id res chain seq x y z
N MET A 1 -37.41 -3.64 -51.01
CA MET A 1 -37.54 -3.68 -49.54
C MET A 1 -36.13 -3.58 -48.96
N ALA A 2 -35.72 -2.39 -48.55
CA ALA A 2 -34.44 -2.18 -47.88
C ALA A 2 -34.58 -2.60 -46.42
N THR A 3 -33.62 -3.39 -45.92
CA THR A 3 -33.48 -3.74 -44.51
C THR A 3 -33.30 -2.47 -43.67
N PRO A 4 -34.00 -2.31 -42.54
CA PRO A 4 -33.85 -1.17 -41.63
C PRO A 4 -32.60 -1.37 -40.76
N GLU A 5 -31.44 -1.55 -41.37
CA GLU A 5 -30.16 -1.64 -40.66
C GLU A 5 -29.31 -0.41 -40.95
N GLN A 6 -28.82 0.18 -39.86
CA GLN A 6 -27.83 1.27 -39.81
C GLN A 6 -28.32 2.69 -40.10
N LYS A 7 -29.35 3.13 -39.37
CA LYS A 7 -29.29 4.50 -38.83
C LYS A 7 -28.21 4.49 -37.74
N GLU A 8 -26.96 4.67 -38.15
CA GLU A 8 -25.84 4.87 -37.25
C GLU A 8 -26.22 6.02 -36.30
N ASP A 9 -26.55 5.66 -35.05
CA ASP A 9 -27.07 6.56 -34.02
C ASP A 9 -25.95 7.55 -33.69
N ARG A 10 -25.89 8.65 -34.46
CA ARG A 10 -24.96 9.78 -34.28
C ARG A 10 -25.34 10.54 -33.01
N ARG A 11 -25.21 9.87 -31.87
CA ARG A 11 -25.23 10.50 -30.55
C ARG A 11 -24.19 11.62 -30.54
N PRO A 12 -24.51 12.79 -29.98
CA PRO A 12 -23.55 13.89 -29.89
C PRO A 12 -22.26 13.42 -29.22
N ALA A 13 -21.11 13.85 -29.75
CA ALA A 13 -19.80 13.48 -29.19
C ALA A 13 -19.69 13.79 -27.67
N GLY A 14 -20.38 14.84 -27.21
CA GLY A 14 -20.45 15.21 -25.81
C GLY A 14 -21.13 14.17 -24.91
N GLU A 15 -22.19 13.50 -25.36
CA GLU A 15 -22.84 12.44 -24.57
C GLU A 15 -21.95 11.21 -24.45
N ARG A 16 -21.25 10.83 -25.53
CA ARG A 16 -20.29 9.72 -25.51
C ARG A 16 -19.13 10.00 -24.55
N GLY A 17 -18.60 11.22 -24.57
CA GLY A 17 -17.55 11.65 -23.63
C GLY A 17 -18.00 11.57 -22.17
N LEU A 18 -19.21 12.03 -21.85
CA LEU A 18 -19.77 11.93 -20.49
C LEU A 18 -20.04 10.48 -20.06
N ALA A 19 -20.48 9.62 -20.98
CA ALA A 19 -20.64 8.20 -20.71
C ALA A 19 -19.30 7.53 -20.37
N VAL A 20 -18.25 7.77 -21.15
CA VAL A 20 -16.89 7.29 -20.86
C VAL A 20 -16.38 7.83 -19.53
N ALA A 21 -16.60 9.11 -19.24
CA ALA A 21 -16.21 9.72 -17.97
C ALA A 21 -16.86 9.01 -16.76
N CYS A 22 -18.07 8.45 -16.89
CA CYS A 22 -18.67 7.66 -15.82
C CYS A 22 -17.81 6.43 -15.46
N TYR A 23 -17.29 5.71 -16.45
CA TYR A 23 -16.43 4.53 -16.24
C TYR A 23 -15.01 4.88 -15.79
N LEU A 24 -14.52 6.08 -16.09
CA LEU A 24 -13.21 6.60 -15.63
C LEU A 24 -13.25 7.16 -14.20
N GLY A 25 -14.26 6.80 -13.40
CA GLY A 25 -14.40 7.26 -12.02
C GLY A 25 -15.14 8.60 -11.85
N GLY A 26 -15.64 9.18 -12.94
CA GLY A 26 -16.45 10.41 -12.91
C GLY A 26 -17.92 10.19 -12.48
N ALA A 27 -18.38 8.93 -12.41
CA ALA A 27 -19.76 8.59 -12.04
C ALA A 27 -20.29 9.30 -10.77
N PRO A 28 -19.56 9.34 -9.62
CA PRO A 28 -20.05 10.02 -8.43
C PRO A 28 -20.29 11.53 -8.63
N PHE A 29 -19.45 12.20 -9.42
CA PHE A 29 -19.56 13.64 -9.70
C PHE A 29 -20.67 13.94 -10.72
N LEU A 30 -20.88 13.04 -11.68
CA LEU A 30 -21.87 13.20 -12.75
C LEU A 30 -23.27 12.71 -12.36
N ALA A 31 -23.39 11.90 -11.30
CA ALA A 31 -24.63 11.21 -10.94
C ALA A 31 -25.83 12.15 -10.80
N ARG A 32 -25.67 13.30 -10.14
CA ARG A 32 -26.77 14.27 -9.94
C ARG A 32 -27.21 14.90 -11.26
N THR A 33 -26.25 15.31 -12.10
CA THR A 33 -26.51 15.97 -13.38
C THR A 33 -27.17 15.00 -14.38
N VAL A 34 -26.62 13.80 -14.52
CA VAL A 34 -27.13 12.77 -15.44
C VAL A 34 -28.52 12.29 -15.00
N ARG A 35 -28.80 12.12 -13.70
CA ARG A 35 -30.15 11.74 -13.23
C ARG A 35 -31.20 12.81 -13.53
N ARG A 36 -30.84 14.09 -13.43
CA ARG A 36 -31.77 15.21 -13.64
C ARG A 36 -31.98 15.56 -15.12
N ARG A 37 -30.90 15.58 -15.89
CA ARG A 37 -30.88 16.15 -17.25
C ARG A 37 -30.38 15.18 -18.32
N GLY A 38 -29.81 14.04 -17.94
CA GLY A 38 -29.29 13.06 -18.90
C GLY A 38 -30.40 12.27 -19.57
N GLY A 39 -30.25 12.04 -20.87
CA GLY A 39 -31.10 11.15 -21.64
C GLY A 39 -30.93 9.67 -21.24
N PRO A 40 -31.76 8.76 -21.80
CA PRO A 40 -31.73 7.33 -21.47
C PRO A 40 -30.34 6.70 -21.61
N TYR A 41 -29.61 7.06 -22.67
CA TYR A 41 -28.24 6.61 -22.94
C TYR A 41 -27.28 6.87 -21.76
N LEU A 42 -27.19 8.13 -21.29
CA LEU A 42 -26.32 8.50 -20.18
C LEU A 42 -26.75 7.84 -18.86
N ARG A 43 -28.06 7.69 -18.64
CA ARG A 43 -28.58 7.03 -17.43
C ARG A 43 -28.20 5.56 -17.38
N THR A 44 -28.25 4.86 -18.52
CA THR A 44 -27.80 3.47 -18.63
C THR A 44 -26.31 3.35 -18.31
N HIS A 45 -25.45 4.17 -18.91
CA HIS A 45 -24.01 4.15 -18.64
C HIS A 45 -23.66 4.54 -17.19
N LEU A 46 -24.37 5.51 -16.61
CA LEU A 46 -24.22 5.83 -15.19
C LEU A 46 -24.57 4.63 -14.29
N ALA A 47 -25.70 3.97 -14.56
CA ALA A 47 -26.13 2.81 -13.77
C ALA A 47 -25.12 1.65 -13.86
N GLN A 48 -24.63 1.36 -15.07
CA GLN A 48 -23.59 0.35 -15.30
C GLN A 48 -22.27 0.72 -14.61
N ALA A 49 -21.81 1.96 -14.72
CA ALA A 49 -20.59 2.41 -14.07
C ALA A 49 -20.68 2.31 -12.54
N LEU A 50 -21.81 2.69 -11.94
CA LEU A 50 -22.05 2.55 -10.50
C LEU A 50 -22.12 1.08 -10.08
N MET A 51 -22.73 0.21 -10.88
CA MET A 51 -22.77 -1.23 -10.62
C MET A 51 -21.35 -1.84 -10.66
N LEU A 52 -20.52 -1.48 -11.64
CA LEU A 52 -19.11 -1.90 -11.68
C LEU A 52 -18.31 -1.37 -10.49
N ALA A 53 -18.56 -0.14 -10.06
CA ALA A 53 -17.94 0.42 -8.86
C ALA A 53 -18.38 -0.31 -7.58
N ALA A 54 -19.65 -0.71 -7.49
CA ALA A 54 -20.18 -1.50 -6.38
C ALA A 54 -19.49 -2.87 -6.30
N VAL A 55 -19.35 -3.54 -7.45
CA VAL A 55 -18.64 -4.83 -7.55
C VAL A 55 -17.18 -4.67 -7.13
N LEU A 56 -16.48 -3.65 -7.64
CA LEU A 56 -15.09 -3.38 -7.27
C LEU A 56 -14.94 -3.12 -5.76
N ALA A 57 -15.82 -2.29 -5.19
CA ALA A 57 -15.82 -2.02 -3.75
C ALA A 57 -16.04 -3.30 -2.93
N GLY A 58 -16.97 -4.17 -3.36
CA GLY A 58 -17.20 -5.48 -2.75
C GLY A 58 -15.96 -6.38 -2.83
N MET A 59 -15.27 -6.42 -3.97
CA MET A 59 -14.01 -7.16 -4.13
C MET A 59 -12.93 -6.62 -3.18
N VAL A 60 -12.79 -5.29 -3.05
CA VAL A 60 -11.81 -4.68 -2.14
C VAL A 60 -12.12 -5.01 -0.67
N ILE A 61 -13.38 -4.94 -0.25
CA ILE A 61 -13.80 -5.29 1.11
C ILE A 61 -13.54 -6.77 1.40
N LEU A 62 -13.88 -7.66 0.46
CA LEU A 62 -13.63 -9.09 0.59
C LEU A 62 -12.12 -9.38 0.68
N PHE A 63 -11.31 -8.72 -0.16
CA PHE A 63 -9.85 -8.84 -0.11
C PHE A 63 -9.31 -8.41 1.26
N ALA A 64 -9.74 -7.26 1.76
CA ALA A 64 -9.33 -6.77 3.08
C ALA A 64 -9.73 -7.74 4.21
N ALA A 65 -10.94 -8.30 4.17
CA ALA A 65 -11.40 -9.29 5.13
C ALA A 65 -10.56 -10.58 5.09
N VAL A 66 -10.21 -11.07 3.90
CA VAL A 66 -9.33 -12.23 3.73
C VAL A 66 -7.93 -11.93 4.27
N VAL A 67 -7.34 -10.77 3.93
CA VAL A 67 -6.03 -10.35 4.44
C VAL A 67 -6.04 -10.26 5.98
N LEU A 68 -7.11 -9.72 6.58
CA LEU A 68 -7.26 -9.68 8.03
C LEU A 68 -7.36 -11.08 8.64
N GLY A 69 -8.15 -11.97 8.03
CA GLY A 69 -8.28 -13.37 8.46
C GLY A 69 -6.95 -14.13 8.35
N LEU A 70 -6.20 -13.94 7.26
CA LEU A 70 -4.88 -14.52 7.07
C LEU A 70 -3.86 -13.96 8.06
N SER A 71 -3.89 -12.65 8.34
CA SER A 71 -3.01 -12.02 9.33
C SER A 71 -3.27 -12.56 10.74
N TRP A 72 -4.55 -12.73 11.11
CA TRP A 72 -4.93 -13.38 12.35
C TRP A 72 -4.49 -14.84 12.38
N MET A 73 -4.71 -15.59 11.31
CA MET A 73 -4.31 -17.00 11.22
C MET A 73 -2.80 -17.16 11.34
N MET A 74 -2.02 -16.26 10.76
CA MET A 74 -0.56 -16.29 10.89
C MET A 74 -0.10 -16.08 12.33
N ALA A 75 -0.76 -15.17 13.06
CA ALA A 75 -0.43 -14.90 14.46
C ALA A 75 -0.95 -15.99 15.43
N ALA A 76 -2.16 -16.49 15.21
CA ALA A 76 -2.84 -17.39 16.15
C ALA A 76 -2.63 -18.88 15.84
N ARG A 77 -2.41 -19.24 14.57
CA ARG A 77 -2.36 -20.61 14.03
C ARG A 77 -1.32 -20.74 12.89
N PRO A 78 -0.03 -20.48 13.17
CA PRO A 78 1.03 -20.51 12.15
C PRO A 78 1.17 -21.88 11.47
N ASP A 79 0.83 -22.97 12.19
CA ASP A 79 0.81 -24.33 11.65
C ASP A 79 -0.19 -24.50 10.50
N LEU A 80 -1.34 -23.84 10.56
CA LEU A 80 -2.34 -23.85 9.48
C LEU A 80 -1.97 -22.90 8.35
N TYR A 81 -1.34 -21.78 8.69
CA TYR A 81 -0.85 -20.82 7.71
C TYR A 81 0.22 -21.45 6.81
N ASN A 82 1.21 -22.12 7.39
CA ASN A 82 2.34 -22.66 6.65
C ASN A 82 2.03 -23.91 5.82
N ARG A 83 0.90 -24.57 6.02
CA ARG A 83 0.48 -25.75 5.23
C ARG A 83 0.14 -25.42 3.78
N HIS A 84 -0.20 -24.17 3.48
CA HIS A 84 -0.69 -23.78 2.17
C HIS A 84 -0.15 -22.41 1.78
N SER A 85 0.00 -22.17 0.48
CA SER A 85 0.42 -20.88 -0.07
C SER A 85 -0.73 -19.87 -0.07
N TRP A 86 -1.29 -19.57 1.10
CA TRP A 86 -2.49 -18.72 1.24
C TRP A 86 -2.36 -17.36 0.58
N GLU A 87 -1.20 -16.71 0.67
CA GLU A 87 -0.93 -15.43 -0.01
C GLU A 87 -1.01 -15.58 -1.53
N GLY A 88 -0.30 -16.58 -2.07
CA GLY A 88 -0.27 -16.86 -3.51
C GLY A 88 -1.66 -17.22 -4.06
N THR A 89 -2.41 -18.06 -3.32
CA THR A 89 -3.79 -18.43 -3.67
C THR A 89 -4.71 -17.21 -3.63
N THR A 90 -4.63 -16.40 -2.57
CA THR A 90 -5.44 -15.18 -2.43
C THR A 90 -5.14 -14.22 -3.58
N LEU A 91 -3.88 -13.88 -3.83
CA LEU A 91 -3.48 -13.01 -4.94
C LEU A 91 -3.93 -13.55 -6.30
N SER A 92 -3.83 -14.86 -6.52
CA SER A 92 -4.28 -15.52 -7.76
C SER A 92 -5.78 -15.40 -7.98
N VAL A 93 -6.60 -15.62 -6.94
CA VAL A 93 -8.06 -15.51 -7.00
C VAL A 93 -8.46 -14.06 -7.27
N PHE A 94 -7.96 -13.11 -6.50
CA PHE A 94 -8.32 -11.70 -6.67
C PHE A 94 -7.84 -11.11 -7.98
N ARG A 95 -6.66 -11.53 -8.49
CA ARG A 95 -6.20 -11.16 -9.83
C ARG A 95 -7.18 -11.62 -10.91
N LYS A 96 -7.71 -12.85 -10.84
CA LYS A 96 -8.69 -13.35 -11.81
C LYS A 96 -10.01 -12.57 -11.71
N LEU A 97 -10.48 -12.28 -10.51
CA LEU A 97 -11.67 -11.45 -10.30
C LEU A 97 -11.50 -10.04 -10.90
N LEU A 98 -10.33 -9.42 -10.69
CA LEU A 98 -10.01 -8.12 -11.28
C LEU A 98 -9.91 -8.16 -12.81
N ILE A 99 -9.38 -9.24 -13.40
CA ILE A 99 -9.36 -9.42 -14.86
C ILE A 99 -10.79 -9.48 -15.41
N VAL A 100 -11.67 -10.29 -14.79
CA VAL A 100 -13.08 -10.38 -15.20
C VAL A 100 -13.76 -9.02 -15.09
N TRP A 101 -13.57 -8.32 -13.96
CA TRP A 101 -14.07 -6.97 -13.79
C TRP A 101 -13.54 -6.00 -14.87
N GLY A 102 -12.25 -6.08 -15.18
CA GLY A 102 -11.59 -5.25 -16.19
C GLY A 102 -12.14 -5.48 -17.60
N VAL A 103 -12.47 -6.73 -17.96
CA VAL A 103 -13.13 -7.05 -19.23
C VAL A 103 -14.53 -6.43 -19.31
N LEU A 104 -15.34 -6.53 -18.24
CA LEU A 104 -16.67 -5.92 -18.19
C LEU A 104 -16.62 -4.39 -18.23
N TRP A 105 -15.63 -3.81 -17.54
CA TRP A 105 -15.35 -2.38 -17.59
C TRP A 105 -14.95 -1.93 -19.01
N ALA A 106 -14.03 -2.63 -19.66
CA ALA A 106 -13.60 -2.34 -21.02
C ALA A 106 -14.76 -2.45 -22.01
N TYR A 107 -15.63 -3.46 -21.86
CA TYR A 107 -16.86 -3.59 -22.64
C TYR A 107 -17.76 -2.35 -22.48
N GLY A 108 -17.99 -1.88 -21.25
CA GLY A 108 -18.78 -0.68 -20.97
C GLY A 108 -18.19 0.58 -21.62
N VAL A 109 -16.88 0.77 -21.53
CA VAL A 109 -16.16 1.89 -22.17
C VAL A 109 -16.27 1.81 -23.70
N LEU A 110 -16.02 0.65 -24.30
CA LEU A 110 -16.09 0.47 -25.74
C LEU A 110 -17.52 0.64 -26.27
N SER A 111 -18.53 0.17 -25.53
CA SER A 111 -19.94 0.41 -25.86
C SER A 111 -20.24 1.91 -25.84
N ALA A 112 -19.79 2.63 -24.82
CA ALA A 112 -19.96 4.08 -24.73
C ALA A 112 -19.29 4.82 -25.91
N LEU A 113 -18.05 4.46 -26.25
CA LEU A 113 -17.30 5.05 -27.38
C LEU A 113 -18.02 4.82 -28.72
N ARG A 114 -18.60 3.63 -28.92
CA ARG A 114 -19.37 3.29 -30.12
C ARG A 114 -20.78 3.90 -30.13
N GLY A 115 -21.20 4.56 -29.05
CA GLY A 115 -22.56 5.11 -28.90
C GLY A 115 -23.64 4.07 -28.61
N GLY A 116 -23.26 2.83 -28.27
CA GLY A 116 -24.17 1.76 -27.92
C GLY A 116 -24.58 1.81 -26.45
N ALA A 117 -25.86 1.60 -26.17
CA ALA A 117 -26.41 1.52 -24.81
C ALA A 117 -26.62 0.07 -24.34
N LEU A 118 -25.93 -0.89 -24.95
CA LEU A 118 -26.14 -2.30 -24.62
C LEU A 118 -25.76 -2.55 -23.16
N PRO A 119 -26.59 -3.32 -22.43
CA PRO A 119 -26.29 -3.70 -21.07
C PRO A 119 -25.06 -4.59 -21.01
N ILE A 120 -24.23 -4.38 -19.99
CA ILE A 120 -23.16 -5.33 -19.67
C ILE A 120 -23.83 -6.69 -19.38
N PRO A 121 -23.37 -7.80 -19.99
CA PRO A 121 -23.97 -9.12 -19.80
C PRO A 121 -24.21 -9.46 -18.33
N TRP A 122 -25.38 -10.02 -18.01
CA TRP A 122 -25.84 -10.39 -16.65
C TRP A 122 -26.11 -9.25 -15.67
N THR A 123 -25.99 -7.98 -16.10
CA THR A 123 -26.13 -6.83 -15.17
C THR A 123 -27.47 -6.11 -15.25
N GLU A 124 -28.33 -6.41 -16.22
CA GLU A 124 -29.62 -5.72 -16.41
C GLU A 124 -30.49 -5.72 -15.16
N ARG A 125 -30.70 -6.90 -14.56
CA ARG A 125 -31.55 -7.05 -13.36
C ARG A 125 -30.92 -6.47 -12.11
N VAL A 126 -29.59 -6.44 -12.03
CA VAL A 126 -28.85 -5.99 -10.85
C VAL A 126 -28.69 -4.47 -10.86
N SER A 127 -28.43 -3.88 -12.04
CA SER A 127 -28.23 -2.43 -12.21
C SER A 127 -29.51 -1.61 -11.99
N SER A 128 -30.69 -2.22 -12.13
CA SER A 128 -31.98 -1.57 -11.84
C SER A 128 -32.28 -1.46 -10.34
N LEU A 129 -31.56 -2.19 -9.47
CA LEU A 129 -31.76 -2.13 -8.03
C LEU A 129 -31.20 -0.82 -7.46
N ARG A 130 -32.06 -0.06 -6.76
CA ARG A 130 -31.67 1.19 -6.08
C ARG A 130 -30.50 0.98 -5.11
N ALA A 131 -30.48 -0.16 -4.42
CA ALA A 131 -29.41 -0.52 -3.49
C ALA A 131 -28.03 -0.55 -4.19
N VAL A 132 -27.94 -1.14 -5.40
CA VAL A 132 -26.69 -1.23 -6.17
C VAL A 132 -26.20 0.16 -6.57
N SER A 133 -27.10 1.06 -6.96
CA SER A 133 -26.75 2.45 -7.24
C SER A 133 -26.24 3.21 -6.02
N VAL A 134 -26.77 2.92 -4.82
CA VAL A 134 -26.31 3.55 -3.56
C VAL A 134 -24.95 2.98 -3.15
N VAL A 135 -24.82 1.66 -3.10
CA VAL A 135 -23.56 0.98 -2.77
C VAL A 135 -22.47 1.36 -3.76
N GLY A 136 -22.77 1.43 -5.04
CA GLY A 136 -21.83 1.87 -6.08
C GLY A 136 -21.38 3.32 -5.90
N LEU A 137 -22.29 4.21 -5.52
CA LEU A 137 -21.96 5.60 -5.27
C LEU A 137 -21.08 5.76 -4.02
N VAL A 138 -21.45 5.11 -2.92
CA VAL A 138 -20.68 5.10 -1.67
C VAL A 138 -19.30 4.49 -1.94
N GLY A 139 -19.25 3.32 -2.57
CA GLY A 139 -18.01 2.64 -2.94
C GLY A 139 -17.10 3.51 -3.80
N ALA A 140 -17.64 4.17 -4.84
CA ALA A 140 -16.86 5.08 -5.67
C ALA A 140 -16.30 6.27 -4.87
N TRP A 141 -17.10 6.89 -4.00
CA TRP A 141 -16.62 7.98 -3.12
C TRP A 141 -15.56 7.50 -2.14
N SER A 142 -15.74 6.31 -1.54
CA SER A 142 -14.75 5.71 -0.64
C SER A 142 -13.44 5.42 -1.36
N LEU A 143 -13.47 4.91 -2.60
CA LEU A 143 -12.26 4.70 -3.41
C LEU A 143 -11.55 6.02 -3.72
N TRP A 144 -12.29 7.08 -4.06
CA TRP A 144 -11.72 8.41 -4.26
C TRP A 144 -11.09 8.97 -2.97
N ALA A 145 -11.79 8.85 -1.85
CA ALA A 145 -11.28 9.28 -0.54
C ALA A 145 -10.00 8.52 -0.16
N LEU A 146 -9.97 7.20 -0.38
CA LEU A 146 -8.80 6.37 -0.14
C LEU A 146 -7.64 6.78 -1.05
N LEU A 147 -7.88 6.96 -2.35
CA LEU A 147 -6.85 7.40 -3.30
C LEU A 147 -6.27 8.77 -2.91
N LEU A 148 -7.14 9.73 -2.58
CA LEU A 148 -6.72 11.05 -2.13
C LEU A 148 -5.90 10.97 -0.84
N CYS A 149 -6.34 10.15 0.12
CA CYS A 149 -5.59 9.90 1.35
C CYS A 149 -4.20 9.33 1.05
N MET A 150 -4.10 8.34 0.17
CA MET A 150 -2.81 7.75 -0.24
C MET A 150 -1.89 8.79 -0.90
N VAL A 151 -2.42 9.63 -1.79
CA VAL A 151 -1.67 10.71 -2.44
C VAL A 151 -1.17 11.74 -1.42
N VAL A 152 -2.04 12.19 -0.50
CA VAL A 152 -1.67 13.14 0.56
C VAL A 152 -0.61 12.54 1.48
N CYS A 153 -0.76 11.28 1.89
CA CYS A 153 0.24 10.59 2.71
C CYS A 153 1.58 10.45 1.98
N ALA A 154 1.57 10.07 0.70
CA ALA A 154 2.79 9.96 -0.09
C ALA A 154 3.50 11.32 -0.25
N ALA A 155 2.75 12.38 -0.54
CA ALA A 155 3.28 13.74 -0.62
C ALA A 155 3.84 14.20 0.73
N ALA A 156 3.14 13.94 1.83
CA ALA A 156 3.61 14.26 3.18
C ALA A 156 4.93 13.54 3.50
N VAL A 157 5.08 12.27 3.12
CA VAL A 157 6.33 11.53 3.34
C VAL A 157 7.49 12.08 2.49
N GLU A 158 7.24 12.49 1.25
CA GLU A 158 8.28 13.15 0.43
C GLU A 158 8.73 14.48 1.04
N MET A 159 7.83 15.21 1.72
CA MET A 159 8.18 16.43 2.47
C MET A 159 8.91 16.13 3.79
N LEU A 160 8.49 15.10 4.53
CA LEU A 160 9.06 14.76 5.84
C LEU A 160 10.45 14.14 5.74
N ALA A 161 10.67 13.27 4.74
CA ALA A 161 11.90 12.51 4.56
C ALA A 161 12.45 12.61 3.12
N PRO A 162 12.89 13.78 2.65
CA PRO A 162 13.36 13.95 1.27
C PRO A 162 14.45 12.95 0.88
N ARG A 163 14.46 12.48 -0.38
CA ARG A 163 15.44 11.50 -0.88
C ARG A 163 16.90 11.96 -0.83
N SER A 164 17.13 13.27 -0.74
CA SER A 164 18.46 13.86 -0.60
C SER A 164 19.09 13.59 0.76
N VAL A 165 18.28 13.26 1.78
CA VAL A 165 18.76 12.96 3.13
C VAL A 165 19.10 11.49 3.23
N GLN A 166 20.40 11.19 3.15
CA GLN A 166 20.92 9.84 3.31
C GLN A 166 21.39 9.55 4.75
N ARG A 167 21.77 10.60 5.48
CA ARG A 167 22.33 10.52 6.85
C ARG A 167 21.41 11.25 7.81
N ALA A 168 20.91 10.55 8.82
CA ALA A 168 19.98 11.10 9.79
C ALA A 168 20.01 10.34 11.13
N PRO A 169 19.65 10.98 12.25
CA PRO A 169 19.46 10.31 13.53
C PRO A 169 18.40 9.21 13.51
N ALA A 170 17.38 9.32 12.66
CA ALA A 170 16.44 8.24 12.39
C ALA A 170 16.58 7.73 10.96
N THR A 171 16.87 6.46 10.81
CA THR A 171 16.93 5.78 9.51
C THR A 171 15.83 4.73 9.45
N VAL A 172 14.98 4.82 8.44
CA VAL A 172 13.91 3.86 8.16
C VAL A 172 14.20 3.23 6.80
N LEU A 173 14.49 1.93 6.82
CA LEU A 173 14.79 1.14 5.64
C LEU A 173 13.55 0.34 5.25
N TYR A 174 13.18 0.41 3.97
CA TYR A 174 12.04 -0.33 3.44
C TYR A 174 12.47 -1.22 2.28
N GLU A 175 11.87 -2.39 2.19
CA GLU A 175 12.06 -3.28 1.05
C GLU A 175 11.43 -2.68 -0.22
N ASN A 176 12.22 -2.58 -1.29
CA ASN A 176 11.80 -2.02 -2.56
C ASN A 176 11.77 -3.03 -3.72
N LEU A 177 12.10 -4.31 -3.46
CA LEU A 177 12.22 -5.39 -4.44
C LEU A 177 12.90 -4.93 -5.75
N GLU A 178 14.10 -4.36 -5.65
CA GLU A 178 14.87 -3.84 -6.80
C GLU A 178 14.13 -2.75 -7.60
N GLY A 179 13.39 -1.90 -6.90
CA GLY A 179 12.62 -0.81 -7.51
C GLY A 179 11.25 -1.21 -8.04
N ARG A 180 10.82 -2.47 -7.87
CA ARG A 180 9.47 -2.92 -8.24
C ARG A 180 8.38 -2.33 -7.35
N ILE A 181 8.71 -1.94 -6.11
CA ILE A 181 7.77 -1.31 -5.18
C ILE A 181 8.08 0.19 -5.09
N PRO A 182 7.23 1.07 -5.67
CA PRO A 182 7.37 2.51 -5.53
C PRO A 182 7.28 2.93 -4.06
N ARG A 183 8.18 3.84 -3.65
CA ARG A 183 8.20 4.47 -2.32
C ARG A 183 6.83 5.01 -1.90
N ALA A 184 6.09 5.62 -2.85
CA ALA A 184 4.77 6.19 -2.60
C ALA A 184 3.72 5.16 -2.13
N LEU A 185 3.85 3.89 -2.53
CA LEU A 185 2.90 2.85 -2.12
C LEU A 185 3.11 2.42 -0.66
N VAL A 186 4.36 2.40 -0.21
CA VAL A 186 4.71 1.99 1.16
C VAL A 186 4.70 3.16 2.14
N ALA A 187 4.87 4.38 1.64
CA ALA A 187 4.96 5.61 2.43
C ALA A 187 3.90 5.75 3.55
N PRO A 188 2.60 5.48 3.32
CA PRO A 188 1.58 5.67 4.35
C PRO A 188 1.80 4.79 5.59
N GLY A 189 2.38 3.60 5.42
CA GLY A 189 2.69 2.69 6.53
C GLY A 189 3.72 3.27 7.51
N TYR A 190 4.58 4.17 7.05
CA TYR A 190 5.67 4.76 7.84
C TYR A 190 5.38 6.16 8.37
N LEU A 191 4.32 6.82 7.87
CA LEU A 191 4.06 8.24 8.08
C LEU A 191 4.15 8.68 9.56
N PRO A 192 3.53 7.99 10.55
CA PRO A 192 3.60 8.43 11.95
C PRO A 192 5.02 8.38 12.53
N THR A 193 5.79 7.32 12.24
CA THR A 193 7.20 7.18 12.65
C THR A 193 8.05 8.29 12.05
N LEU A 194 7.91 8.53 10.74
CA LEU A 194 8.67 9.58 10.04
C LEU A 194 8.32 10.98 10.58
N ALA A 195 7.05 11.24 10.86
CA ALA A 195 6.61 12.48 11.48
C ALA A 195 7.21 12.66 12.87
N ALA A 196 7.20 11.62 13.71
CA ALA A 196 7.79 11.66 15.06
C ALA A 196 9.30 11.94 15.01
N ALA A 197 10.02 11.30 14.08
CA ALA A 197 11.45 11.58 13.86
C ALA A 197 11.68 13.03 13.46
N ARG A 198 10.90 13.54 12.50
CA ARG A 198 10.98 14.93 12.04
C ARG A 198 10.68 15.94 13.16
N LEU A 199 9.70 15.65 14.01
CA LEU A 199 9.36 16.47 15.17
C LEU A 199 10.49 16.51 16.20
N LYS A 200 11.20 15.39 16.39
CA LYS A 200 12.28 15.28 17.37
C LYS A 200 13.59 15.91 16.92
N TRP A 201 14.03 15.58 15.72
CA TRP A 201 15.37 15.96 15.22
C TRP A 201 15.33 17.09 14.16
N GLY A 202 14.14 17.57 13.79
CA GLY A 202 13.96 18.70 12.86
C GLY A 202 14.33 18.40 11.40
N PRO A 203 14.47 19.44 10.57
CA PRO A 203 15.56 19.63 9.62
C PRO A 203 16.44 18.46 9.15
N GLY A 204 16.04 17.55 8.28
CA GLY A 204 16.89 16.41 7.86
C GLY A 204 17.09 15.32 8.92
N GLY A 205 16.28 15.33 9.97
CA GLY A 205 16.33 14.37 11.07
C GLY A 205 15.87 12.95 10.75
N VAL A 206 15.45 12.67 9.51
CA VAL A 206 14.99 11.36 9.08
C VAL A 206 15.45 11.01 7.67
N ALA A 207 16.01 9.81 7.51
CA ALA A 207 16.34 9.18 6.24
C ALA A 207 15.34 8.04 5.97
N PHE A 208 14.66 8.07 4.83
CA PHE A 208 13.73 7.02 4.41
C PHE A 208 14.14 6.49 3.05
N GLN A 209 14.75 5.30 3.05
CA GLN A 209 15.50 4.79 1.90
C GLN A 209 15.30 3.28 1.69
N PRO A 210 15.52 2.78 0.45
CA PRO A 210 15.52 1.36 0.20
C PRO A 210 16.49 0.59 1.10
N LEU A 211 16.08 -0.60 1.49
CA LEU A 211 16.93 -1.54 2.20
C LEU A 211 17.94 -2.16 1.23
N THR A 212 19.22 -1.88 1.46
CA THR A 212 20.39 -2.49 0.82
C THR A 212 21.44 -2.76 1.89
N LEU A 213 22.48 -3.53 1.57
CA LEU A 213 23.57 -3.74 2.52
C LEU A 213 24.24 -2.41 2.91
N ASP A 214 24.43 -1.51 1.94
CA ASP A 214 25.05 -0.20 2.18
C ASP A 214 24.16 0.68 3.06
N SER A 215 22.86 0.76 2.78
CA SER A 215 21.94 1.57 3.58
C SER A 215 21.75 1.01 5.00
N LEU A 216 21.84 -0.32 5.16
CA LEU A 216 21.87 -0.99 6.46
C LEU A 216 23.14 -0.66 7.24
N LYS A 217 24.33 -0.80 6.63
CA LYS A 217 25.60 -0.45 7.26
C LYS A 217 25.65 1.02 7.65
N GLN A 218 25.24 1.92 6.75
CA GLN A 218 25.18 3.35 7.01
C GLN A 218 24.20 3.68 8.14
N GLY A 219 23.00 3.08 8.14
CA GLY A 219 22.04 3.22 9.22
C GLY A 219 22.62 2.77 10.56
N ALA A 220 23.24 1.60 10.61
CA ALA A 220 23.87 1.08 11.82
C ALA A 220 25.05 1.93 12.32
N ALA A 221 25.80 2.54 11.40
CA ALA A 221 26.94 3.40 11.70
C ALA A 221 26.53 4.75 12.29
N GLU A 222 25.52 5.40 11.72
CA GLU A 222 25.31 6.85 11.88
C GLU A 222 24.00 7.24 12.60
N SER A 223 23.02 6.34 12.66
CA SER A 223 21.70 6.66 13.26
C SER A 223 21.65 6.41 14.77
N GLU A 224 20.70 7.05 15.44
CA GLU A 224 20.27 6.74 16.80
C GLU A 224 19.13 5.72 16.81
N PHE A 225 18.23 5.82 15.83
CA PHE A 225 17.08 4.95 15.60
C PHE A 225 17.17 4.31 14.21
N LEU A 226 17.09 2.99 14.16
CA LEU A 226 17.08 2.23 12.91
C LEU A 226 15.84 1.32 12.84
N PHE A 227 15.00 1.51 11.84
CA PHE A 227 13.95 0.55 11.48
C PHE A 227 14.34 -0.18 10.21
N VAL A 228 14.22 -1.50 10.20
CA VAL A 228 14.51 -2.35 9.03
C VAL A 228 13.27 -3.14 8.64
N GLY A 229 12.59 -2.68 7.58
CA GLY A 229 11.49 -3.38 6.92
C GLY A 229 12.03 -4.34 5.86
N SER A 230 12.00 -5.64 6.15
CA SER A 230 12.56 -6.72 5.33
C SER A 230 11.75 -8.00 5.56
N HIS A 231 11.68 -8.87 4.58
CA HIS A 231 11.43 -10.28 4.86
C HIS A 231 12.60 -10.89 5.66
N GLY A 232 12.32 -11.86 6.52
CA GLY A 232 13.36 -12.55 7.30
C GLY A 232 13.19 -14.06 7.21
N THR A 233 14.29 -14.75 7.43
CA THR A 233 14.35 -16.21 7.62
C THR A 233 15.26 -16.51 8.81
N GLU A 234 15.36 -17.79 9.17
CA GLU A 234 16.33 -18.27 10.15
C GLU A 234 17.78 -17.91 9.76
N ASP A 235 18.06 -17.72 8.47
CA ASP A 235 19.37 -17.34 7.92
C ASP A 235 19.64 -15.82 7.97
N GLY A 236 18.67 -14.98 8.36
CA GLY A 236 18.85 -13.53 8.51
C GLY A 236 17.84 -12.68 7.74
N LEU A 237 18.24 -11.43 7.45
CA LEU A 237 17.39 -10.45 6.75
C LEU A 237 17.51 -10.66 5.23
N LEU A 238 16.39 -10.79 4.53
CA LEU A 238 16.40 -10.98 3.08
C LEU A 238 16.57 -9.64 2.37
N LEU A 239 17.67 -9.53 1.63
CA LEU A 239 17.87 -8.52 0.60
C LEU A 239 17.61 -9.12 -0.78
N SER A 240 17.51 -8.27 -1.80
CA SER A 240 17.46 -8.74 -3.19
C SER A 240 18.72 -9.51 -3.61
N THR A 241 19.87 -9.22 -2.97
CA THR A 241 21.14 -9.89 -3.21
C THR A 241 21.34 -11.18 -2.42
N GLY A 242 20.37 -11.58 -1.59
CA GLY A 242 20.44 -12.73 -0.69
C GLY A 242 20.32 -12.38 0.79
N PRO A 243 20.40 -13.39 1.68
CA PRO A 243 20.29 -13.19 3.12
C PRO A 243 21.50 -12.43 3.68
N VAL A 244 21.24 -11.53 4.62
CA VAL A 244 22.24 -10.77 5.39
C VAL A 244 22.20 -11.20 6.83
N THR A 245 23.35 -11.65 7.32
CA THR A 245 23.57 -12.09 8.69
C THR A 245 24.19 -10.96 9.53
N PRO A 246 24.22 -11.08 10.87
CA PRO A 246 24.88 -10.11 11.74
C PRO A 246 26.36 -9.89 11.41
N GLU A 247 27.07 -10.92 10.93
CA GLU A 247 28.49 -10.88 10.57
C GLU A 247 28.76 -9.85 9.47
N ALA A 248 27.80 -9.60 8.58
CA ALA A 248 27.93 -8.60 7.53
C ALA A 248 28.10 -7.17 8.08
N LEU A 249 27.72 -6.93 9.35
CA LEU A 249 27.84 -5.64 10.05
C LEU A 249 29.07 -5.58 10.97
N ARG A 250 29.91 -6.62 10.99
CA ARG A 250 31.08 -6.69 11.89
C ARG A 250 32.08 -5.56 11.66
N ASP A 251 32.32 -5.23 10.39
CA ASP A 251 33.31 -4.22 9.98
C ASP A 251 32.71 -2.82 9.83
N THR A 252 31.47 -2.62 10.26
CA THR A 252 30.83 -1.31 10.20
C THR A 252 31.45 -0.40 11.24
N ASP A 253 32.02 0.73 10.83
CA ASP A 253 32.51 1.75 11.75
C ASP A 253 31.32 2.44 12.44
N ARG A 254 31.20 2.26 13.76
CA ARG A 254 30.04 2.70 14.52
C ARG A 254 30.35 3.99 15.24
N SER A 255 29.53 5.01 15.01
CA SER A 255 29.59 6.27 15.77
C SER A 255 29.28 6.12 17.26
N GLY A 256 28.80 4.94 17.69
CA GLY A 256 28.34 4.68 19.07
C GLY A 256 27.00 5.33 19.43
N ARG A 257 26.35 5.97 18.45
CA ARG A 257 25.07 6.69 18.62
C ARG A 257 23.85 5.79 18.56
N LEU A 258 23.95 4.63 17.91
CA LEU A 258 22.82 3.72 17.76
C LEU A 258 22.27 3.28 19.12
N ARG A 259 20.99 3.57 19.37
CA ARG A 259 20.30 3.28 20.63
C ARG A 259 19.17 2.28 20.46
N PHE A 260 18.52 2.27 19.31
CA PHE A 260 17.38 1.38 19.08
C PHE A 260 17.35 0.86 17.65
N VAL A 261 17.15 -0.45 17.51
CA VAL A 261 16.96 -1.12 16.22
C VAL A 261 15.70 -1.97 16.27
N TYR A 262 14.82 -1.80 15.28
CA TYR A 262 13.69 -2.70 15.05
C TYR A 262 13.90 -3.48 13.76
N LEU A 263 14.02 -4.80 13.87
CA LEU A 263 14.13 -5.73 12.75
C LEU A 263 12.75 -6.34 12.50
N ALA A 264 12.11 -5.95 11.39
CA ALA A 264 10.78 -6.42 11.03
C ALA A 264 10.79 -7.76 10.25
N GLY A 265 11.95 -8.41 10.12
CA GLY A 265 12.04 -9.72 9.47
C GLY A 265 11.43 -10.83 10.32
N CYS A 266 10.59 -11.67 9.70
CA CYS A 266 10.15 -12.95 10.27
C CYS A 266 11.37 -13.77 10.72
N ASP A 267 11.25 -14.47 11.84
CA ASP A 267 12.29 -15.36 12.40
C ASP A 267 13.68 -14.71 12.60
N SER A 268 13.77 -13.38 12.55
CA SER A 268 15.01 -12.63 12.81
C SER A 268 15.60 -12.89 14.20
N ALA A 269 14.80 -13.42 15.13
CA ALA A 269 15.27 -13.84 16.45
C ALA A 269 16.13 -15.12 16.42
N ALA A 270 16.14 -15.91 15.34
CA ALA A 270 17.04 -17.06 15.20
C ALA A 270 18.52 -16.66 15.37
N LEU A 271 18.87 -15.45 14.92
CA LEU A 271 20.22 -14.85 15.04
C LEU A 271 20.25 -13.70 16.06
N ARG A 272 19.36 -13.72 17.06
CA ARG A 272 19.18 -12.60 18.02
C ARG A 272 20.49 -12.18 18.68
N ASP A 273 21.23 -13.11 19.26
CA ASP A 273 22.49 -12.81 19.97
C ASP A 273 23.53 -12.19 19.03
N GLY A 274 23.56 -12.66 17.78
CA GLY A 274 24.39 -12.11 16.72
C GLY A 274 23.99 -10.66 16.42
N TRP A 275 22.70 -10.39 16.23
CA TRP A 275 22.20 -9.03 15.98
C TRP A 275 22.45 -8.09 17.16
N GLU A 276 22.19 -8.51 18.39
CA GLU A 276 22.44 -7.71 19.59
C GLU A 276 23.93 -7.37 19.73
N LYS A 277 24.83 -8.33 19.47
CA LYS A 277 26.28 -8.10 19.46
C LYS A 277 26.73 -7.19 18.29
N ALA A 278 26.17 -7.42 17.10
CA ALA A 278 26.49 -6.65 15.90
C ALA A 278 25.90 -5.23 15.90
N LEU A 279 24.93 -4.94 16.77
CA LEU A 279 24.30 -3.62 16.86
C LEU A 279 24.49 -2.96 18.22
N ALA A 280 25.25 -3.60 19.12
CA ALA A 280 25.63 -3.03 20.40
C ALA A 280 26.23 -1.62 20.23
N PRO A 281 25.87 -0.65 21.10
CA PRO A 281 25.11 -0.82 22.34
C PRO A 281 23.58 -0.69 22.20
N ALA A 282 23.04 -0.73 20.99
CA ALA A 282 21.62 -0.50 20.76
C ALA A 282 20.74 -1.60 21.35
N ARG A 283 19.56 -1.25 21.83
CA ARG A 283 18.49 -2.20 22.07
C ARG A 283 17.97 -2.71 20.72
N VAL A 284 18.07 -4.00 20.48
CA VAL A 284 17.55 -4.64 19.26
C VAL A 284 16.22 -5.33 19.56
N VAL A 285 15.23 -5.10 18.71
CA VAL A 285 13.95 -5.83 18.69
C VAL A 285 13.93 -6.73 17.47
N THR A 286 13.89 -8.03 17.70
CA THR A 286 13.73 -9.09 16.70
C THR A 286 12.35 -9.73 16.81
N GLN A 287 11.97 -10.54 15.81
CA GLN A 287 10.75 -11.35 15.82
C GLN A 287 11.11 -12.84 15.84
N ASP A 288 10.53 -13.59 16.76
CA ASP A 288 10.65 -15.04 16.93
C ASP A 288 9.48 -15.83 16.31
N HIS A 289 8.66 -15.13 15.54
CA HIS A 289 7.47 -15.67 14.90
C HIS A 289 7.25 -14.99 13.54
N LEU A 290 6.38 -15.60 12.74
CA LEU A 290 5.83 -15.00 11.54
C LEU A 290 5.01 -13.75 11.89
N ALA A 291 5.58 -12.58 11.64
CA ALA A 291 4.93 -11.30 11.91
C ALA A 291 4.21 -10.77 10.67
N SER A 292 2.96 -10.34 10.84
CA SER A 292 2.16 -9.82 9.72
C SER A 292 2.61 -8.44 9.31
N THR A 293 2.47 -8.11 8.02
CA THR A 293 2.64 -6.73 7.56
C THR A 293 1.79 -5.75 8.40
N LEU A 294 0.58 -6.16 8.78
CA LEU A 294 -0.29 -5.37 9.65
C LEU A 294 0.29 -5.16 11.06
N GLN A 295 0.96 -6.15 11.63
CA GLN A 295 1.66 -6.01 12.91
C GLN A 295 2.79 -4.97 12.82
N HIS A 296 3.58 -4.98 11.74
CA HIS A 296 4.63 -3.98 11.55
C HIS A 296 4.06 -2.59 11.28
N VAL A 297 3.00 -2.48 10.48
CA VAL A 297 2.29 -1.21 10.27
C VAL A 297 1.73 -0.69 11.60
N TRP A 298 1.12 -1.55 12.42
CA TRP A 298 0.63 -1.18 13.74
C TRP A 298 1.76 -0.67 14.63
N TRP A 299 2.90 -1.37 14.67
CA TRP A 299 4.07 -0.94 15.43
C TRP A 299 4.57 0.42 14.94
N LEU A 300 4.73 0.63 13.63
CA LEU A 300 5.11 1.91 13.03
C LEU A 300 4.10 3.03 13.33
N TRP A 301 2.82 2.71 13.51
CA TRP A 301 1.80 3.71 13.79
C TRP A 301 1.69 4.06 15.28
N ARG A 302 1.99 3.13 16.17
CA ARG A 302 1.75 3.27 17.61
C ARG A 302 3.03 3.33 18.43
N GLU A 303 3.91 2.35 18.26
CA GLU A 303 5.09 2.17 19.12
C GLU A 303 6.32 2.90 18.59
N GLY A 304 6.58 2.87 17.28
CA GLY A 304 7.68 3.61 16.66
C GLY A 304 7.74 5.08 17.07
N PRO A 305 6.63 5.85 17.00
CA PRO A 305 6.57 7.23 17.48
C PRO A 305 6.85 7.40 18.97
N ARG A 306 6.48 6.44 19.82
CA ARG A 306 6.77 6.47 21.27
C ARG A 306 8.26 6.25 21.51
N VAL A 307 8.81 5.18 20.96
CA VAL A 307 10.23 4.85 21.05
C VAL A 307 11.08 6.04 20.62
N ILE A 308 10.77 6.64 19.46
CA ILE A 308 11.49 7.82 18.97
C ILE A 308 11.45 8.95 19.99
N ARG A 309 10.29 9.27 20.57
CA ARG A 309 10.17 10.36 21.55
C ARG A 309 10.99 10.09 22.81
N ASP A 310 11.01 8.84 23.27
CA ASP A 310 11.62 8.46 24.54
C ASP A 310 13.15 8.28 24.48
N LEU A 311 13.75 8.19 23.28
CA LEU A 311 15.20 8.10 23.12
C LEU A 311 15.91 9.31 23.75
N GLN A 312 16.72 9.12 24.79
CA GLN A 312 17.41 10.25 25.41
C GLN A 312 18.57 10.72 24.51
N PHE A 313 18.62 12.04 24.29
CA PHE A 313 19.68 12.68 23.52
C PHE A 313 21.00 12.51 24.28
N THR A 314 21.91 11.70 23.77
CA THR A 314 23.30 11.71 24.25
C THR A 314 24.07 12.60 23.29
N GLU A 315 24.29 13.87 23.64
CA GLU A 315 25.32 14.64 22.97
C GLU A 315 26.62 13.85 23.10
N ALA A 316 27.12 13.35 21.97
CA ALA A 316 28.48 12.86 21.88
C ALA A 316 29.35 14.07 22.25
N LYS A 317 29.88 14.08 23.48
CA LYS A 317 30.85 15.07 23.93
C LYS A 317 31.91 15.20 22.83
N GLY A 318 31.87 16.31 22.11
CA GLY A 318 32.94 16.68 21.20
C GLY A 318 34.21 16.72 22.03
N LYS A 319 35.18 15.86 21.67
CA LYS A 319 36.56 16.10 22.07
C LYS A 319 36.97 17.38 21.34
N GLY A 320 37.05 18.46 22.09
CA GLY A 320 37.76 19.68 21.67
C GLY A 320 39.25 19.43 21.54
#